data_AF-H2B0H3-F1
#
_entry.id   AF-H2B0H3-F1
#
_cell.length_a   1.000
_cell.length_b   1.000
_cell.length_c   1.000
_cell.angle_alpha   90.00
_cell.angle_beta   90.00
_cell.angle_gamma   90.00
#
_symmetry.space_group_name_H-M   'P 1'
#
loop_
_entity.id
_entity.type
_entity.pdbx_description
1 polymer ?
#
loop_
_entity_poly.entity_id
_entity_poly.type
_entity_poly.pdbx_seq_one_letter_code
_entity_poly.pdbx_strand_id
1 'polypeptide(L)'
;MDNMVEKGVVDFSDIEVEKENVLPLRKGRSAKRLVNVLKQRDSELEVTRASFERRLETELSTLDDPLCLFLEYMDWLHIAYPQGGNSKGSNMLHVMERCLMHCKALECYTNDPRYLTLWLNYIELFYRDSYYESKDIFVFLYRNKIGGQLSMFYEEFSNLLCEMNRYNEACYILNDGIQRGAAPTDRLRSKFNETKLQLDESTISLPNNHLNIFEDSGQPTILNRNRNDILNASNMKIRHSQSTTVETPIYKDNQEFTLTNSIHLDAQANFELKASRNKENKRSVGVLKPESNVGTIPQFDDEGPVTTSKTKFIFNDDLGRNGPIYYINTIVGQKSEKIDCNIKLLHAKTNEEYSVEQLLALSRNVYKKSLKRSNESDLAPIKRSRINHI
;
A
#
# COMPACT_ATOMS: atom_id res chain seq x y z
N MET A 1 4.80 4.48 50.81
CA MET A 1 3.75 5.45 50.44
C MET A 1 3.12 4.93 49.17
N ASP A 2 1.92 4.39 49.31
CA ASP A 2 1.16 3.75 48.24
C ASP A 2 0.84 4.77 47.13
N ASN A 3 1.31 4.48 45.92
CA ASN A 3 0.89 5.20 44.71
C ASN A 3 -0.59 4.90 44.47
N MET A 4 -1.46 5.83 44.87
CA MET A 4 -2.85 5.89 44.44
C MET A 4 -2.89 5.93 42.91
N VAL A 5 -3.17 4.79 42.28
CA VAL A 5 -3.56 4.72 40.88
C VAL A 5 -4.93 5.37 40.80
N GLU A 6 -4.94 6.67 40.53
CA GLU A 6 -6.14 7.40 40.18
C GLU A 6 -6.78 6.67 38.98
N LYS A 7 -7.91 5.99 39.25
CA LYS A 7 -8.79 5.42 38.23
C LYS A 7 -9.45 6.58 37.48
N GLY A 8 -8.64 7.28 36.68
CA GLY A 8 -9.10 8.30 35.76
C GLY A 8 -10.06 7.65 34.78
N VAL A 9 -11.34 7.99 34.92
CA VAL A 9 -12.36 7.64 33.94
C VAL A 9 -11.99 8.37 32.66
N VAL A 10 -11.85 7.62 31.58
CA VAL A 10 -11.53 8.16 30.26
C VAL A 10 -12.84 8.45 29.57
N ASP A 11 -13.01 9.70 29.12
CA ASP A 11 -14.18 10.07 28.33
C ASP A 11 -14.11 9.43 26.93
N PHE A 12 -15.23 8.91 26.45
CA PHE A 12 -15.29 8.21 25.18
C PHE A 12 -15.12 9.17 23.99
N SER A 13 -15.55 10.43 24.15
CA SER A 13 -15.44 11.45 23.10
C SER A 13 -14.00 11.70 22.66
N ASP A 14 -13.02 11.58 23.57
CA ASP A 14 -11.60 11.70 23.26
C ASP A 14 -11.09 10.58 22.32
N ILE A 15 -11.72 9.40 22.36
CA ILE A 15 -11.34 8.24 21.55
C ILE A 15 -12.13 8.22 20.24
N GLU A 16 -13.38 8.69 20.26
CA GLU A 16 -14.28 8.65 19.10
C GLU A 16 -13.74 9.43 17.90
N VAL A 17 -13.03 10.54 18.14
CA VAL A 17 -12.44 11.37 17.08
C VAL A 17 -11.41 10.61 16.26
N GLU A 18 -10.62 9.73 16.89
CA GLU A 18 -9.50 9.02 16.24
C GLU A 18 -9.75 7.52 16.11
N LYS A 19 -11.00 7.05 16.28
CA LYS A 19 -11.32 5.62 16.26
C LYS A 19 -10.89 4.89 14.98
N GLU A 20 -10.95 5.57 13.83
CA GLU A 20 -10.54 5.03 12.53
C GLU A 20 -9.02 4.85 12.42
N ASN A 21 -8.23 5.54 13.26
CA ASN A 21 -6.77 5.44 13.31
C ASN A 21 -6.28 4.35 14.29
N VAL A 22 -7.19 3.64 14.97
CA VAL A 22 -6.83 2.62 15.97
C VAL A 22 -7.01 1.22 15.39
N LEU A 23 -5.90 0.49 15.24
CA LEU A 23 -5.95 -0.90 14.78
C LEU A 23 -6.61 -1.80 15.84
N PRO A 24 -7.63 -2.62 15.46
CA PRO A 24 -8.25 -3.56 16.36
C PRO A 24 -7.28 -4.68 16.72
N LEU A 25 -7.15 -4.96 18.02
CA LEU A 25 -6.32 -6.06 18.55
C LEU A 25 -7.19 -7.08 19.26
N ARG A 26 -6.89 -8.38 19.08
CA ARG A 26 -7.63 -9.49 19.74
C ARG A 26 -7.61 -9.40 21.27
N LYS A 27 -6.53 -8.84 21.84
CA LYS A 27 -6.35 -8.64 23.30
C LYS A 27 -6.96 -7.33 23.81
N GLY A 28 -7.48 -6.48 22.93
CA GLY A 28 -7.92 -5.13 23.28
C GLY A 28 -6.77 -4.15 23.54
N ARG A 29 -7.12 -2.90 23.89
CA ARG A 29 -6.18 -1.82 24.28
C ARG A 29 -6.67 -1.14 25.56
N SER A 30 -5.74 -0.67 26.38
CA SER A 30 -6.08 0.15 27.55
C SER A 30 -6.52 1.55 27.09
N ALA A 31 -7.75 1.94 27.41
CA ALA A 31 -8.31 3.24 27.05
C ALA A 31 -7.48 4.42 27.58
N LYS A 32 -6.98 4.33 28.82
CA LYS A 32 -6.13 5.38 29.43
C LYS A 32 -4.83 5.57 28.65
N ARG A 33 -4.21 4.46 28.25
CA ARG A 33 -2.95 4.49 27.50
C ARG A 33 -3.18 5.01 26.09
N LEU A 34 -4.30 4.65 25.48
CA LEU A 34 -4.69 5.14 24.15
C LEU A 34 -4.86 6.66 24.17
N VAL A 35 -5.70 7.20 25.06
CA VAL A 35 -5.92 8.66 25.14
C VAL A 35 -4.65 9.44 25.41
N ASN A 36 -3.75 8.93 26.25
CA ASN A 36 -2.45 9.55 26.46
C ASN A 36 -1.62 9.61 25.18
N VAL A 37 -1.65 8.57 24.36
CA VAL A 37 -0.92 8.53 23.08
C VAL A 37 -1.57 9.43 22.04
N LEU A 38 -2.91 9.46 21.94
CA LEU A 38 -3.60 10.36 21.01
C LEU A 38 -3.33 11.85 21.35
N LYS A 39 -3.17 12.16 22.66
CA LYS A 39 -2.83 13.51 23.13
C LYS A 39 -1.34 13.86 22.99
N GLN A 40 -0.45 12.88 22.76
CA GLN A 40 0.97 13.11 22.63
C GLN A 40 1.30 13.75 21.27
N ARG A 41 2.22 14.73 21.30
CA ARG A 41 2.73 15.34 20.06
C ARG A 41 3.81 14.46 19.44
N ASP A 42 3.88 14.43 18.12
CA ASP A 42 4.90 13.69 17.36
C ASP A 42 6.35 14.00 17.83
N SER A 43 6.62 15.24 18.24
CA SER A 43 7.93 15.64 18.77
C SER A 43 8.31 14.91 20.06
N GLU A 44 7.33 14.60 20.91
CA GLU A 44 7.57 13.89 22.18
C GLU A 44 7.85 12.41 21.91
N LEU A 45 7.11 11.82 20.95
CA LEU A 45 7.34 10.45 20.50
C LEU A 45 8.75 10.27 19.93
N GLU A 46 9.23 11.24 19.15
CA GLU A 46 10.56 11.19 18.56
C GLU A 46 11.69 11.29 19.61
N VAL A 47 11.50 12.09 20.67
CA VAL A 47 12.47 12.14 21.80
C VAL A 47 12.53 10.79 22.52
N THR A 48 11.37 10.19 22.81
CA THR A 48 11.34 8.86 23.43
C THR A 48 11.95 7.80 22.53
N ARG A 49 11.70 7.84 21.22
CA ARG A 49 12.34 6.96 20.23
C ARG A 49 13.86 7.11 20.26
N ALA A 50 14.38 8.34 20.18
CA ALA A 50 15.81 8.60 20.22
C ALA A 50 16.46 8.10 21.51
N SER A 51 15.73 8.12 22.63
CA SER A 51 16.21 7.55 23.90
C SER A 51 16.36 6.02 23.84
N PHE A 52 15.41 5.31 23.22
CA PHE A 52 15.52 3.86 23.01
C PHE A 52 16.65 3.50 22.05
N GLU A 53 16.82 4.25 20.96
CA GLU A 53 17.92 4.02 20.02
C GLU A 53 19.28 4.21 20.70
N ARG A 54 19.44 5.26 21.52
CA ARG A 54 20.67 5.46 22.30
C ARG A 54 20.93 4.32 23.29
N ARG A 55 19.88 3.82 23.97
CA ARG A 55 19.99 2.65 24.86
C ARG A 55 20.42 1.41 24.08
N LEU A 56 19.84 1.16 22.91
CA LEU A 56 20.25 0.06 22.03
C LEU A 56 21.71 0.18 21.57
N GLU A 57 22.22 1.37 21.31
CA GLU A 57 23.63 1.54 20.92
C GLU A 57 24.61 1.34 22.08
N THR A 58 24.22 1.74 23.29
CA THR A 58 25.12 1.78 24.45
C THR A 58 25.08 0.47 25.25
N GLU A 59 23.88 -0.06 25.51
CA GLU A 59 23.66 -1.15 26.46
C GLU A 59 23.72 -2.53 25.79
N LEU A 60 23.55 -2.62 24.48
CA LEU A 60 23.42 -3.91 23.77
C LEU A 60 24.65 -4.82 23.90
N SER A 61 25.86 -4.26 24.02
CA SER A 61 27.10 -5.02 24.22
C SER A 61 27.34 -5.43 25.67
N THR A 62 26.64 -4.79 26.62
CA THR A 62 26.88 -4.94 28.06
C THR A 62 25.78 -5.76 28.75
N LEU A 63 24.60 -5.87 28.12
CA LEU A 63 23.44 -6.52 28.70
C LEU A 63 23.48 -8.05 28.52
N ASP A 64 23.11 -8.78 29.57
CA ASP A 64 23.04 -10.25 29.54
C ASP A 64 21.89 -10.78 28.66
N ASP A 65 20.77 -10.04 28.59
CA ASP A 65 19.61 -10.36 27.74
C ASP A 65 19.27 -9.22 26.77
N PRO A 66 19.99 -9.07 25.64
CA PRO A 66 19.70 -8.06 24.62
C PRO A 66 18.28 -8.13 24.06
N LEU A 67 17.65 -9.32 24.02
CA LEU A 67 16.28 -9.48 23.52
C LEU A 67 15.28 -8.69 24.36
N CYS A 68 15.49 -8.60 25.67
CA CYS A 68 14.57 -7.90 26.57
C CYS A 68 14.44 -6.41 26.23
N LEU A 69 15.54 -5.75 25.89
CA LEU A 69 15.55 -4.33 25.51
C LEU A 69 14.81 -4.09 24.17
N PHE A 70 14.98 -4.99 23.21
CA PHE A 70 14.24 -4.95 21.95
C PHE A 70 12.74 -5.15 22.16
N LEU A 71 12.34 -6.09 23.01
CA LEU A 71 10.93 -6.32 23.34
C LEU A 71 10.31 -5.09 24.03
N GLU A 72 11.02 -4.47 24.98
CA GLU A 72 10.58 -3.23 25.63
C GLU A 72 10.35 -2.12 24.59
N TYR A 73 11.26 -1.99 23.62
CA TYR A 73 11.15 -0.99 22.56
C TYR A 73 9.96 -1.28 21.61
N MET A 74 9.77 -2.55 21.22
CA MET A 74 8.63 -2.96 20.38
C MET A 74 7.30 -2.78 21.10
N ASP A 75 7.22 -3.11 22.38
CA ASP A 75 6.03 -2.86 23.20
C ASP A 75 5.72 -1.36 23.24
N TRP A 76 6.74 -0.52 23.45
CA TRP A 76 6.55 0.93 23.36
C TRP A 76 6.03 1.36 21.99
N LEU A 77 6.59 0.85 20.89
CA LEU A 77 6.14 1.16 19.53
C LEU A 77 4.69 0.75 19.27
N HIS A 78 4.24 -0.42 19.75
CA HIS A 78 2.85 -0.86 19.62
C HIS A 78 1.84 0.05 20.32
N ILE A 79 2.29 0.70 21.39
CA ILE A 79 1.50 1.69 22.10
C ILE A 79 1.57 3.05 21.42
N ALA A 80 2.75 3.52 21.07
CA ALA A 80 2.97 4.83 20.47
C ALA A 80 2.26 4.98 19.12
N TYR A 81 2.13 3.89 18.35
CA TYR A 81 1.52 3.88 17.03
C TYR A 81 0.22 3.04 17.02
N PRO A 82 -0.93 3.65 17.35
CA PRO A 82 -2.22 2.96 17.35
C PRO A 82 -2.63 2.47 15.95
N GLN A 83 -2.16 3.12 14.89
CA GLN A 83 -2.40 2.78 13.48
C GLN A 83 -1.75 1.45 13.03
N GLY A 84 -0.93 0.82 13.88
CA GLY A 84 -0.31 -0.48 13.62
C GLY A 84 1.14 -0.40 13.11
N GLY A 85 1.87 -1.50 13.26
CA GLY A 85 3.31 -1.60 12.96
C GLY A 85 3.68 -1.56 11.46
N ASN A 86 2.69 -1.59 10.56
CA ASN A 86 2.93 -1.45 9.11
C ASN A 86 2.87 0.01 8.64
N SER A 87 2.55 0.96 9.54
CA SER A 87 2.63 2.38 9.20
C SER A 87 4.09 2.79 9.01
N LYS A 88 4.40 3.43 7.88
CA LYS A 88 5.75 3.88 7.51
C LYS A 88 6.40 4.77 8.58
N GLY A 89 5.60 5.46 9.40
CA GLY A 89 6.07 6.30 10.50
C GLY A 89 6.53 5.55 11.75
N SER A 90 6.13 4.28 11.94
CA SER A 90 6.46 3.52 13.16
C SER A 90 7.89 2.98 13.18
N ASN A 91 8.46 2.72 11.99
CA ASN A 91 9.75 2.03 11.81
C ASN A 91 9.84 0.64 12.48
N MET A 92 8.70 0.03 12.83
CA MET A 92 8.64 -1.26 13.53
C MET A 92 9.36 -2.36 12.76
N LEU A 93 9.16 -2.44 11.45
CA LEU A 93 9.81 -3.44 10.59
C LEU A 93 11.32 -3.44 10.78
N HIS A 94 11.94 -2.26 10.74
CA HIS A 94 13.38 -2.11 10.83
C HIS A 94 13.91 -2.52 12.20
N VAL A 95 13.20 -2.16 13.28
CA VAL A 95 13.56 -2.54 14.65
C VAL A 95 13.45 -4.06 14.84
N MET A 96 12.39 -4.68 14.33
CA MET A 96 12.23 -6.14 14.35
C MET A 96 13.34 -6.83 13.56
N GLU A 97 13.63 -6.40 12.34
CA GLU A 97 14.69 -6.98 11.52
C GLU A 97 16.08 -6.85 12.18
N ARG A 98 16.39 -5.70 12.79
CA ARG A 98 17.62 -5.52 13.58
C ARG A 98 17.69 -6.48 14.75
N CYS A 99 16.60 -6.64 15.49
CA CYS A 99 16.52 -7.60 16.59
C CYS A 99 16.75 -9.03 16.11
N LEU A 100 16.10 -9.44 15.02
CA LEU A 100 16.22 -10.78 14.45
C LEU A 100 17.64 -11.07 13.95
N MET A 101 18.29 -10.10 13.30
CA MET A 101 19.69 -10.22 12.88
C MET A 101 20.65 -10.34 14.06
N HIS A 102 20.46 -9.54 15.10
CA HIS A 102 21.28 -9.61 16.30
C HIS A 102 21.08 -10.95 17.02
N CYS A 103 19.83 -11.38 17.22
CA CYS A 103 19.51 -12.64 17.89
C CYS A 103 19.95 -13.86 17.07
N LYS A 104 20.01 -13.79 15.73
CA LYS A 104 20.57 -14.87 14.89
C LYS A 104 22.04 -15.14 15.22
N ALA A 105 22.81 -14.13 15.60
CA ALA A 105 24.22 -14.31 15.98
C ALA A 105 24.39 -15.02 17.34
N LEU A 106 23.34 -15.05 18.17
CA LEU A 106 23.35 -15.66 19.50
C LEU A 106 22.51 -16.94 19.54
N GLU A 107 23.18 -18.09 19.53
CA GLU A 107 22.53 -19.41 19.57
C GLU A 107 21.70 -19.67 20.84
N CYS A 108 21.93 -18.91 21.92
CA CYS A 108 21.19 -19.06 23.18
C CYS A 108 19.67 -18.81 23.04
N TYR A 109 19.25 -18.02 22.04
CA TYR A 109 17.84 -17.71 21.79
C TYR A 109 17.13 -18.72 20.88
N THR A 110 17.82 -19.71 20.34
CA THR A 110 17.26 -20.66 19.35
C THR A 110 16.00 -21.36 19.82
N ASN A 111 15.88 -21.70 21.11
CA ASN A 111 14.70 -22.35 21.71
C ASN A 111 13.96 -21.45 22.72
N ASP A 112 14.18 -20.13 22.71
CA ASP A 112 13.44 -19.21 23.58
C ASP A 112 12.04 -18.93 22.98
N PRO A 113 10.93 -19.16 23.71
CA PRO A 113 9.58 -18.86 23.25
C PRO A 113 9.38 -17.38 22.87
N ARG A 114 10.09 -16.45 23.52
CA ARG A 114 10.01 -15.01 23.21
C ARG A 114 10.54 -14.71 21.81
N TYR A 115 11.65 -15.35 21.45
CA TYR A 115 12.25 -15.20 20.13
C TYR A 115 11.38 -15.82 19.04
N LEU A 116 10.81 -17.00 19.28
CA LEU A 116 9.85 -17.60 18.34
C LEU A 116 8.60 -16.71 18.17
N THR A 117 8.05 -16.17 19.27
CA THR A 117 6.90 -15.27 19.22
C THR A 117 7.21 -14.03 18.37
N LEU A 118 8.43 -13.51 18.45
CA LEU A 118 8.87 -12.38 17.63
C LEU A 118 8.87 -12.73 16.12
N TRP A 119 9.34 -13.93 15.76
CA TRP A 119 9.27 -14.42 14.37
C TRP A 119 7.84 -14.58 13.87
N LEU A 120 6.94 -15.13 14.70
CA LEU A 120 5.54 -15.31 14.32
C LEU A 120 4.84 -13.96 14.14
N ASN A 121 5.06 -13.00 15.04
CA ASN A 121 4.58 -11.63 14.90
C ASN A 121 5.12 -10.96 13.63
N TYR A 122 6.38 -11.22 13.28
CA TYR A 122 6.98 -10.70 12.05
C TYR A 122 6.28 -11.25 10.79
N ILE A 123 5.95 -12.55 10.76
CA ILE A 123 5.20 -13.17 9.67
C ILE A 123 3.78 -12.59 9.61
N GLU A 124 3.07 -12.52 10.73
CA GLU A 124 1.69 -12.03 10.81
C GLU A 124 1.56 -10.55 10.38
N LEU A 125 2.51 -9.70 10.78
CA LEU A 125 2.43 -8.26 10.48
C LEU A 125 2.84 -7.92 9.04
N PHE A 126 3.79 -8.65 8.45
CA PHE A 126 4.42 -8.25 7.19
C PHE A 126 4.18 -9.20 6.01
N TYR A 127 3.76 -10.45 6.25
CA TYR A 127 3.66 -11.49 5.22
C TYR A 127 2.28 -12.14 5.13
N ARG A 128 1.29 -11.60 5.86
CA ARG A 128 -0.09 -12.09 5.85
C ARG A 128 -0.69 -12.23 4.45
N ASP A 129 -0.35 -11.33 3.53
CA ASP A 129 -0.91 -11.32 2.17
C ASP A 129 -0.23 -12.34 1.23
N SER A 130 0.94 -12.89 1.62
CA SER A 130 1.73 -13.80 0.78
C SER A 130 2.04 -15.11 1.52
N TYR A 131 1.25 -16.13 1.19
CA TYR A 131 1.43 -17.49 1.71
C TYR A 131 2.82 -18.05 1.36
N TYR A 132 3.30 -17.83 0.13
CA TYR A 132 4.60 -18.35 -0.33
C TYR A 132 5.77 -17.75 0.46
N GLU A 133 5.81 -16.44 0.65
CA GLU A 133 6.88 -15.80 1.44
C GLU A 133 6.83 -16.22 2.91
N SER A 134 5.62 -16.39 3.47
CA SER A 134 5.46 -16.92 4.83
C SER A 134 6.04 -18.34 4.94
N LYS A 135 5.77 -19.21 3.97
CA LYS A 135 6.32 -20.57 3.90
C LYS A 135 7.84 -20.54 3.90
N ASP A 136 8.45 -19.68 3.10
CA ASP A 136 9.91 -19.58 2.99
C ASP A 136 10.55 -19.18 4.32
N ILE A 137 9.91 -18.30 5.09
CA ILE A 137 10.37 -17.93 6.44
C ILE A 137 10.25 -19.14 7.39
N PHE A 138 9.15 -19.90 7.36
CA PHE A 138 9.04 -21.13 8.17
C PHE A 138 10.07 -22.19 7.78
N VAL A 139 10.34 -22.38 6.49
CA VAL A 139 11.40 -23.27 6.01
C VAL A 139 12.78 -22.79 6.47
N PHE A 140 13.01 -21.47 6.46
CA PHE A 140 14.22 -20.86 7.02
C PHE A 140 14.37 -21.16 8.52
N LEU A 141 13.30 -20.99 9.31
CA LEU A 141 13.31 -21.30 10.75
C LEU A 141 13.60 -22.78 11.00
N TYR A 142 12.95 -23.66 10.23
CA TYR A 142 13.16 -25.11 10.31
C TYR A 142 14.62 -25.51 10.01
N ARG A 143 15.21 -24.93 8.96
CA ARG A 143 16.61 -25.18 8.58
C ARG A 143 17.61 -24.72 9.65
N ASN A 144 17.37 -23.56 10.25
CA ASN A 144 18.21 -23.03 11.33
C ASN A 144 17.89 -23.64 12.71
N LYS A 145 16.96 -24.60 12.78
CA LYS A 145 16.51 -25.24 14.02
C LYS A 145 16.02 -24.24 15.08
N ILE A 146 15.45 -23.10 14.64
CA ILE A 146 14.87 -22.10 15.53
C ILE A 146 13.49 -22.58 15.97
N GLY A 147 13.26 -22.68 17.27
CA GLY A 147 11.99 -23.13 17.85
C GLY A 147 11.69 -24.61 17.65
N GLY A 148 12.70 -25.43 17.33
CA GLY A 148 12.51 -26.87 17.07
C GLY A 148 12.01 -27.68 18.28
N GLN A 149 12.14 -27.13 19.51
CA GLN A 149 11.61 -27.73 20.74
C GLN A 149 10.26 -27.15 21.19
N LEU A 150 9.70 -26.19 20.44
CA LEU A 150 8.48 -25.46 20.82
C LEU A 150 7.30 -25.93 19.97
N SER A 151 6.20 -26.37 20.60
CA SER A 151 5.01 -26.82 19.85
C SER A 151 4.41 -25.70 19.01
N MET A 152 4.51 -24.46 19.50
CA MET A 152 4.00 -23.25 18.85
C MET A 152 4.51 -23.10 17.41
N PHE A 153 5.77 -23.47 17.15
CA PHE A 153 6.34 -23.39 15.80
C PHE A 153 5.61 -24.33 14.83
N TYR A 154 5.47 -25.60 15.23
CA TYR A 154 4.82 -26.63 14.42
C TYR A 154 3.33 -26.36 14.23
N GLU A 155 2.66 -25.83 15.25
CA GLU A 155 1.25 -25.45 15.17
C GLU A 155 1.03 -24.36 14.12
N GLU A 156 1.75 -23.24 14.21
CA GLU A 156 1.59 -22.15 13.24
C GLU A 156 2.02 -22.55 11.83
N PHE A 157 3.08 -23.36 11.70
CA PHE A 157 3.49 -23.86 10.40
C PHE A 157 2.44 -24.81 9.80
N SER A 158 1.82 -25.66 10.61
CA SER A 158 0.72 -26.52 10.17
C SER A 158 -0.52 -25.72 9.76
N ASN A 159 -0.85 -24.65 10.49
CA ASN A 159 -1.97 -23.76 10.15
C ASN A 159 -1.75 -23.12 8.77
N LEU A 160 -0.54 -22.60 8.51
CA LEU A 160 -0.20 -22.05 7.20
C LEU A 160 -0.34 -23.08 6.08
N LEU A 161 0.12 -24.32 6.30
CA LEU A 161 -0.01 -25.40 5.32
C LEU A 161 -1.47 -25.82 5.10
N CYS A 162 -2.29 -25.80 6.15
CA CYS A 162 -3.74 -26.02 6.06
C CYS A 162 -4.42 -24.92 5.24
N GLU A 163 -4.05 -23.65 5.43
CA GLU A 163 -4.56 -22.52 4.61
C GLU A 163 -4.19 -22.68 3.12
N MET A 164 -3.05 -23.32 2.82
CA MET A 164 -2.65 -23.68 1.45
C MET A 164 -3.29 -24.99 0.93
N ASN A 165 -4.17 -25.64 1.69
CA ASN A 165 -4.75 -26.97 1.39
C ASN A 165 -3.71 -28.10 1.25
N ARG A 166 -2.55 -28.00 1.91
CA ARG A 166 -1.48 -29.01 1.88
C ARG A 166 -1.46 -29.84 3.16
N TYR A 167 -2.55 -30.56 3.40
CA TYR A 167 -2.76 -31.34 4.64
C TYR A 167 -1.72 -32.44 4.86
N ASN A 168 -1.24 -33.10 3.80
CA ASN A 168 -0.21 -34.15 3.89
C ASN A 168 1.07 -33.63 4.55
N GLU A 169 1.47 -32.43 4.18
CA GLU A 169 2.70 -31.81 4.68
C GLU A 169 2.52 -31.24 6.08
N ALA A 170 1.34 -30.68 6.37
CA ALA A 170 0.98 -30.29 7.72
C ALA A 170 1.08 -31.49 8.69
N CYS A 171 0.56 -32.66 8.30
CA CYS A 171 0.65 -33.88 9.08
C CYS A 171 2.10 -34.34 9.28
N TYR A 172 2.93 -34.27 8.23
CA TYR A 172 4.35 -34.62 8.33
C TYR A 172 5.09 -33.74 9.33
N ILE A 173 4.92 -32.41 9.23
CA ILE A 173 5.57 -31.43 10.11
C ILE A 173 5.13 -31.61 11.57
N LEU A 174 3.84 -31.83 11.81
CA LEU A 174 3.33 -32.10 13.15
C LEU A 174 3.92 -33.40 13.73
N ASN A 175 4.03 -34.45 12.92
CA ASN A 175 4.66 -35.71 13.35
C ASN A 175 6.16 -35.55 13.64
N ASP A 176 6.89 -34.78 12.83
CA ASP A 176 8.30 -34.45 13.09
C ASP A 176 8.46 -33.70 14.42
N GLY A 177 7.58 -32.73 14.71
CA GLY A 177 7.57 -32.04 16.00
C GLY A 177 7.27 -32.97 17.19
N ILE A 178 6.41 -33.98 17.02
CA ILE A 178 6.15 -35.00 18.03
C ILE A 178 7.39 -35.88 18.24
N GLN A 179 8.08 -36.27 17.18
CA GLN A 179 9.31 -37.07 17.25
C GLN A 179 10.44 -36.31 17.94
N ARG A 180 10.51 -35.00 17.76
CA ARG A 180 11.47 -34.11 18.43
C ARG A 180 11.11 -33.78 19.88
N GLY A 181 9.90 -34.16 20.33
CA GLY A 181 9.45 -33.92 21.70
C GLY A 181 9.14 -32.45 22.00
N ALA A 182 8.61 -31.71 21.01
CA ALA A 182 8.30 -30.30 21.20
C ALA A 182 7.23 -30.06 22.28
N ALA A 183 7.50 -29.16 23.22
CA ALA A 183 6.62 -28.91 24.37
C ALA A 183 5.63 -27.76 24.09
N PRO A 184 4.35 -27.87 24.51
CA PRO A 184 3.66 -29.05 25.07
C PRO A 184 3.27 -30.11 24.02
N THR A 185 3.67 -31.37 24.24
CA THR A 185 3.45 -32.47 23.28
C THR A 185 1.99 -32.84 23.12
N ASP A 186 1.19 -32.71 24.16
CA ASP A 186 -0.24 -33.09 24.15
C ASP A 186 -1.06 -32.17 23.24
N ARG A 187 -0.69 -30.89 23.22
CA ARG A 187 -1.28 -29.89 22.34
C ARG A 187 -0.97 -30.22 20.88
N LEU A 188 0.28 -30.60 20.61
CA LEU A 188 0.72 -30.99 19.27
C LEU A 188 0.04 -32.26 18.76
N ARG A 189 -0.15 -33.27 19.62
CA ARG A 189 -0.89 -34.50 19.30
C ARG A 189 -2.36 -34.23 19.01
N SER A 190 -2.99 -33.36 19.80
CA SER A 190 -4.37 -32.94 19.54
C SER A 190 -4.50 -32.26 18.18
N LYS A 191 -3.57 -31.37 17.84
CA LYS A 191 -3.55 -30.69 16.53
C LYS A 191 -3.31 -31.68 15.39
N PHE A 192 -2.40 -32.64 15.55
CA PHE A 192 -2.15 -33.70 14.57
C PHE A 192 -3.40 -34.52 14.28
N ASN A 193 -4.16 -34.90 15.30
CA ASN A 193 -5.41 -35.63 15.12
C ASN A 193 -6.47 -34.79 14.38
N GLU A 194 -6.58 -33.50 14.70
CA GLU A 194 -7.47 -32.56 13.99
C GLU A 194 -7.10 -32.47 12.50
N THR A 195 -5.83 -32.24 12.18
CA THR A 195 -5.36 -32.13 10.78
C THR A 195 -5.49 -33.44 10.02
N LYS A 196 -5.35 -34.58 10.71
CA LYS A 196 -5.54 -35.90 10.11
C LYS A 196 -7.00 -36.15 9.75
N LEU A 197 -7.93 -35.76 10.62
CA LEU A 197 -9.36 -35.84 10.31
C LEU A 197 -9.72 -34.96 9.09
N GLN A 198 -9.20 -33.73 9.03
CA GLN A 198 -9.36 -32.85 7.86
C GLN A 198 -8.74 -33.47 6.60
N LEU A 199 -7.61 -34.17 6.72
CA LEU A 199 -7.00 -34.90 5.63
C LEU A 199 -7.89 -36.04 5.15
N ASP A 200 -8.45 -36.84 6.05
CA ASP A 200 -9.36 -37.95 5.71
C ASP A 200 -10.66 -37.44 5.05
N GLU A 201 -11.21 -36.32 5.53
CA GLU A 201 -12.35 -35.64 4.90
C GLU A 201 -12.00 -35.11 3.50
N SER A 202 -10.81 -34.52 3.32
CA SER A 202 -10.36 -33.95 2.05
C SER A 202 -9.87 -35.01 1.04
N THR A 203 -9.31 -36.13 1.48
CA THR A 203 -8.83 -37.21 0.59
C THR A 203 -9.95 -38.02 -0.05
N ILE A 204 -11.19 -37.91 0.47
CA ILE A 204 -12.39 -38.33 -0.26
C ILE A 204 -12.53 -37.55 -1.60
N SER A 205 -11.78 -36.45 -1.79
CA SER A 205 -11.84 -35.59 -2.99
C SER A 205 -10.62 -35.57 -3.94
N LEU A 206 -9.42 -36.08 -3.61
CA LEU A 206 -8.26 -36.12 -4.54
C LEU A 206 -7.25 -37.26 -4.28
N PRO A 207 -6.64 -37.88 -5.32
CA PRO A 207 -5.59 -38.89 -5.17
C PRO A 207 -4.18 -38.27 -5.00
N ASN A 208 -3.43 -38.77 -4.00
CA ASN A 208 -1.98 -38.73 -3.76
C ASN A 208 -1.16 -37.57 -4.34
N ASN A 209 -0.95 -36.52 -3.53
CA ASN A 209 0.14 -35.55 -3.72
C ASN A 209 1.39 -35.98 -2.93
N HIS A 210 2.53 -36.08 -3.61
CA HIS A 210 3.85 -36.31 -3.01
C HIS A 210 4.23 -35.15 -2.05
N LEU A 211 4.93 -35.48 -0.95
CA LEU A 211 5.36 -34.56 0.11
C LEU A 211 6.47 -33.61 -0.37
N ASN A 212 6.10 -32.51 -1.02
CA ASN A 212 7.05 -31.54 -1.58
C ASN A 212 7.20 -30.31 -0.67
N ILE A 213 7.66 -30.51 0.56
CA ILE A 213 7.84 -29.43 1.56
C ILE A 213 8.91 -28.41 1.13
N PHE A 214 9.91 -28.88 0.36
CA PHE A 214 11.10 -28.10 0.01
C PHE A 214 11.25 -27.81 -1.49
N GLU A 215 10.34 -28.31 -2.34
CA GLU A 215 10.33 -28.01 -3.77
C GLU A 215 9.35 -26.89 -4.07
N ASP A 216 9.88 -25.82 -4.64
CA ASP A 216 9.12 -24.71 -5.18
C ASP A 216 8.34 -25.24 -6.40
N SER A 217 7.03 -25.42 -6.26
CA SER A 217 6.19 -25.94 -7.34
C SER A 217 5.91 -24.85 -8.37
N GLY A 218 6.96 -24.32 -8.99
CA GLY A 218 6.92 -24.01 -10.40
C GLY A 218 7.12 -25.33 -11.15
N GLN A 219 6.10 -25.80 -11.86
CA GLN A 219 6.31 -26.83 -12.89
C GLN A 219 7.55 -26.43 -13.70
N PRO A 220 8.57 -27.28 -13.89
CA PRO A 220 9.76 -26.88 -14.62
C PRO A 220 9.39 -26.61 -16.08
N THR A 221 9.05 -25.36 -16.38
CA THR A 221 8.85 -24.84 -17.71
C THR A 221 10.22 -24.60 -18.30
N ILE A 222 10.70 -25.55 -19.08
CA ILE A 222 11.85 -25.30 -19.95
C ILE A 222 11.33 -24.36 -21.05
N LEU A 223 11.85 -23.13 -21.09
CA LEU A 223 11.54 -22.15 -22.15
C LEU A 223 10.04 -21.86 -22.30
N ASN A 224 9.31 -21.71 -21.18
CA ASN A 224 7.90 -21.32 -21.19
C ASN A 224 6.94 -22.31 -21.88
N ARG A 225 7.31 -23.60 -22.00
CA ARG A 225 6.45 -24.66 -22.54
C ARG A 225 6.21 -25.74 -21.50
N ASN A 226 4.97 -26.21 -21.41
CA ASN A 226 4.63 -27.36 -20.56
C ASN A 226 5.26 -28.63 -21.16
N ARG A 227 5.73 -29.55 -20.31
CA ARG A 227 6.34 -30.84 -20.74
C ARG A 227 5.45 -31.63 -21.70
N ASN A 228 4.13 -31.52 -21.56
CA ASN A 228 3.15 -32.18 -22.42
C ASN A 228 3.14 -31.64 -23.86
N ASP A 229 3.49 -30.37 -24.06
CA ASP A 229 3.60 -29.75 -25.39
C ASP A 229 4.88 -30.21 -26.12
N ILE A 230 5.93 -30.54 -25.36
CA ILE A 230 7.21 -31.04 -25.89
C ILE A 230 7.06 -32.49 -26.36
N LEU A 231 6.32 -33.32 -25.62
CA LEU A 231 6.06 -34.71 -26.00
C LEU A 231 5.14 -34.83 -27.23
N ASN A 232 4.20 -33.90 -27.40
CA ASN A 232 3.31 -33.84 -28.57
C ASN A 232 3.95 -33.19 -29.81
N ALA A 233 5.11 -32.53 -29.67
CA ALA A 233 5.82 -31.89 -30.77
C ALA A 233 6.64 -32.87 -31.65
N SER A 234 6.59 -34.18 -31.38
CA SER A 234 7.41 -35.19 -32.07
C SER A 234 6.97 -35.55 -33.49
N ASN A 235 6.10 -34.76 -34.14
CA ASN A 235 5.75 -34.93 -35.56
C ASN A 235 6.37 -33.91 -36.52
N MET A 236 7.33 -33.10 -36.06
CA MET A 236 8.15 -32.27 -36.95
C MET A 236 9.47 -32.97 -37.27
N LYS A 237 9.62 -33.35 -38.55
CA LYS A 237 10.87 -33.88 -39.13
C LYS A 237 12.02 -32.88 -38.91
N ILE A 238 12.87 -33.12 -37.91
CA ILE A 238 14.16 -32.45 -37.81
C ILE A 238 15.20 -33.38 -38.43
N ARG A 239 15.71 -32.98 -39.61
CA ARG A 239 16.92 -33.57 -40.20
C ARG A 239 18.10 -33.16 -39.31
N HIS A 240 18.56 -34.05 -38.44
CA HIS A 240 19.86 -33.87 -37.79
C HIS A 240 20.94 -34.60 -38.57
N SER A 241 21.84 -33.78 -39.14
CA SER A 241 23.16 -34.16 -39.62
C SER A 241 24.02 -34.72 -38.49
N GLN A 242 24.80 -35.75 -38.83
CA GLN A 242 25.75 -36.46 -38.00
C GLN A 242 26.70 -35.50 -37.23
N SER A 243 26.75 -35.60 -35.90
CA SER A 243 27.96 -35.31 -35.13
C SER A 243 27.95 -36.02 -33.77
N THR A 244 28.86 -37.00 -33.66
CA THR A 244 29.63 -37.45 -32.49
C THR A 244 28.96 -37.54 -31.11
N THR A 245 28.79 -38.79 -30.69
CA THR A 245 28.41 -39.31 -29.38
C THR A 245 29.34 -38.91 -28.23
N VAL A 246 28.81 -38.20 -27.23
CA VAL A 246 29.18 -38.38 -25.81
C VAL A 246 27.86 -38.33 -25.04
N GLU A 247 27.26 -39.49 -24.78
CA GLU A 247 26.10 -39.59 -23.90
C GLU A 247 26.59 -39.51 -22.44
N THR A 248 26.37 -38.37 -21.79
CA THR A 248 26.42 -38.31 -20.33
C THR A 248 25.17 -39.00 -19.78
N PRO A 249 25.27 -40.10 -19.01
CA PRO A 249 24.11 -40.72 -18.41
C PRO A 249 23.51 -39.73 -17.39
N ILE A 250 22.33 -39.20 -17.71
CA ILE A 250 21.51 -38.45 -16.75
C ILE A 250 21.07 -39.46 -15.68
N TYR A 251 21.49 -39.22 -14.44
CA TYR A 251 21.20 -40.10 -13.31
C TYR A 251 19.68 -40.24 -13.15
N LYS A 252 19.17 -41.48 -13.21
CA LYS A 252 17.80 -41.83 -12.84
C LYS A 252 17.85 -42.41 -11.44
N ASP A 253 17.25 -41.72 -10.48
CA ASP A 253 17.12 -42.25 -9.13
C ASP A 253 16.27 -43.54 -9.15
N ASN A 254 16.89 -44.66 -8.77
CA ASN A 254 16.22 -45.94 -8.61
C ASN A 254 15.47 -45.97 -7.27
N GLN A 255 14.29 -46.59 -7.29
CA GLN A 255 13.29 -46.64 -6.21
C GLN A 255 13.68 -47.50 -4.98
N GLU A 256 14.95 -47.53 -4.58
CA GLU A 256 15.38 -48.16 -3.32
C GLU A 256 15.79 -47.08 -2.31
N PHE A 257 14.77 -46.62 -1.59
CA PHE A 257 14.80 -45.47 -0.70
C PHE A 257 15.31 -45.89 0.71
N THR A 258 16.62 -46.06 0.89
CA THR A 258 17.21 -45.82 2.22
C THR A 258 17.41 -44.32 2.36
N LEU A 259 16.50 -43.66 3.08
CA LEU A 259 16.55 -42.24 3.43
C LEU A 259 17.87 -41.91 4.16
N THR A 260 18.91 -41.61 3.40
CA THR A 260 19.96 -40.72 3.88
C THR A 260 19.38 -39.31 3.78
N ASN A 261 18.67 -38.90 4.83
CA ASN A 261 18.06 -37.58 5.04
C ASN A 261 19.08 -36.42 5.11
N SER A 262 20.21 -36.52 4.44
CA SER A 262 21.15 -35.43 4.23
C SER A 262 20.85 -34.77 2.89
N ILE A 263 19.62 -34.26 2.74
CA ILE A 263 19.21 -33.40 1.63
C ILE A 263 20.02 -32.11 1.79
N HIS A 264 21.09 -31.95 1.00
CA HIS A 264 21.89 -30.73 0.78
C HIS A 264 21.49 -29.54 1.69
N LEU A 265 21.89 -29.60 2.97
CA LEU A 265 21.73 -28.51 3.93
C LEU A 265 22.76 -27.38 3.69
N ASP A 266 23.68 -27.59 2.75
CA ASP A 266 24.81 -26.71 2.47
C ASP A 266 24.47 -25.60 1.48
N ALA A 267 23.63 -24.68 1.95
CA ALA A 267 23.78 -23.28 1.60
C ALA A 267 23.42 -22.51 2.86
N GLN A 268 24.38 -21.78 3.44
CA GLN A 268 24.12 -20.87 4.55
C GLN A 268 22.92 -20.00 4.18
N ALA A 269 21.77 -20.27 4.81
CA ALA A 269 20.56 -19.51 4.58
C ALA A 269 20.80 -18.11 5.18
N ASN A 270 21.17 -17.16 4.33
CA ASN A 270 21.25 -15.77 4.72
C ASN A 270 19.82 -15.23 4.82
N PHE A 271 19.46 -14.76 6.01
CA PHE A 271 18.18 -14.07 6.19
C PHE A 271 18.38 -12.65 5.70
N GLU A 272 17.92 -12.37 4.49
CA GLU A 272 17.99 -11.04 3.92
C GLU A 272 16.82 -10.18 4.40
N LEU A 273 17.12 -8.90 4.69
CA LEU A 273 16.11 -7.86 4.98
C LEU A 273 15.01 -7.90 3.92
N LYS A 274 13.76 -7.65 4.31
CA LYS A 274 12.62 -7.55 3.38
C LYS A 274 12.90 -6.55 2.25
N ALA A 275 13.61 -5.47 2.57
CA ALA A 275 14.03 -4.47 1.61
C ALA A 275 14.97 -5.03 0.52
N SER A 276 15.87 -5.95 0.87
CA SER A 276 16.78 -6.60 -0.08
C SER A 276 16.03 -7.58 -0.98
N ARG A 277 15.16 -8.42 -0.41
CA ARG A 277 14.37 -9.42 -1.15
C ARG A 277 13.42 -8.80 -2.18
N ASN A 278 12.80 -7.67 -1.85
CA ASN A 278 11.83 -7.02 -2.71
C ASN A 278 12.43 -5.95 -3.64
N LYS A 279 13.76 -5.79 -3.66
CA LYS A 279 14.45 -4.73 -4.41
C LYS A 279 14.21 -4.80 -5.91
N GLU A 280 14.09 -6.01 -6.47
CA GLU A 280 13.84 -6.22 -7.90
C GLU A 280 12.35 -6.23 -8.25
N ASN A 281 11.51 -6.72 -7.34
CA ASN A 281 10.05 -6.86 -7.55
C ASN A 281 9.26 -5.59 -7.24
N LYS A 282 9.87 -4.58 -6.59
CA LYS A 282 9.22 -3.32 -6.24
C LYS A 282 10.04 -2.16 -6.78
N ARG A 283 9.49 -1.44 -7.77
CA ARG A 283 10.07 -0.19 -8.24
C ARG A 283 10.17 0.76 -7.05
N SER A 284 11.39 1.15 -6.66
CA SER A 284 11.58 2.16 -5.61
C SER A 284 10.84 3.41 -6.05
N VAL A 285 9.75 3.74 -5.37
CA VAL A 285 9.02 4.98 -5.60
C VAL A 285 10.03 6.09 -5.34
N GLY A 286 10.39 6.84 -6.38
CA GLY A 286 11.28 7.99 -6.24
C GLY A 286 10.69 8.90 -5.17
N VAL A 287 11.40 9.07 -4.06
CA VAL A 287 10.96 9.98 -3.00
C VAL A 287 10.93 11.37 -3.62
N LEU A 288 9.73 11.93 -3.76
CA LEU A 288 9.58 13.33 -4.12
C LEU A 288 10.22 14.12 -3.00
N LYS A 289 11.33 14.78 -3.31
CA LYS A 289 11.97 15.68 -2.35
C LYS A 289 10.97 16.82 -2.07
N PRO A 290 10.91 17.34 -0.84
CA PRO A 290 10.20 18.59 -0.59
C PRO A 290 10.64 19.61 -1.65
N GLU A 291 9.67 20.28 -2.29
CA GLU A 291 9.89 21.25 -3.39
C GLU A 291 10.24 20.68 -4.79
N SER A 292 10.13 19.37 -5.03
CA SER A 292 10.30 18.84 -6.38
C SER A 292 9.06 19.07 -7.26
N ASN A 293 9.17 19.95 -8.27
CA ASN A 293 8.18 20.08 -9.33
C ASN A 293 8.20 18.81 -10.20
N VAL A 294 7.30 17.88 -9.92
CA VAL A 294 6.91 16.83 -10.86
C VAL A 294 6.16 17.53 -11.98
N GLY A 295 6.80 17.72 -13.14
CA GLY A 295 6.14 18.26 -14.33
C GLY A 295 4.92 17.43 -14.74
N THR A 296 4.33 17.74 -15.89
CA THR A 296 3.12 17.05 -16.38
C THR A 296 3.35 15.54 -16.45
N ILE A 297 2.65 14.77 -15.61
CA ILE A 297 2.73 13.31 -15.57
C ILE A 297 2.06 12.78 -16.85
N PRO A 298 2.77 12.03 -17.71
CA PRO A 298 2.16 11.46 -18.90
C PRO A 298 1.14 10.40 -18.48
N GLN A 299 -0.14 10.67 -18.75
CA GLN A 299 -1.15 9.61 -18.80
C GLN A 299 -0.88 8.83 -20.08
N PHE A 300 -0.63 7.53 -19.96
CA PHE A 300 -0.64 6.65 -21.12
C PHE A 300 -2.10 6.45 -21.51
N ASP A 301 -2.54 7.17 -22.53
CA ASP A 301 -3.81 6.92 -23.18
C ASP A 301 -3.67 5.60 -23.94
N ASP A 302 -4.39 4.56 -23.50
CA ASP A 302 -4.65 3.39 -24.34
C ASP A 302 -5.28 3.89 -25.66
N GLU A 303 -4.67 3.53 -26.79
CA GLU A 303 -5.05 3.89 -28.16
C GLU A 303 -6.49 3.42 -28.47
N GLY A 304 -7.47 4.22 -28.04
CA GLY A 304 -8.86 4.21 -28.49
C GLY A 304 -9.18 5.54 -29.17
N PRO A 305 -10.10 5.58 -30.15
CA PRO A 305 -10.40 6.79 -30.89
C PRO A 305 -10.86 7.89 -29.93
N VAL A 306 -10.08 8.98 -29.89
CA VAL A 306 -10.31 10.17 -29.07
C VAL A 306 -11.64 10.82 -29.49
N THR A 307 -12.73 10.40 -28.86
CA THR A 307 -13.89 11.27 -28.71
C THR A 307 -13.43 12.39 -27.80
N THR A 308 -13.39 13.61 -28.34
CA THR A 308 -13.20 14.86 -27.59
C THR A 308 -14.24 14.93 -26.49
N SER A 309 -13.92 14.34 -25.35
CA SER A 309 -14.74 14.42 -24.16
C SER A 309 -14.66 15.88 -23.73
N LYS A 310 -15.76 16.60 -23.97
CA LYS A 310 -15.98 17.94 -23.42
C LYS A 310 -15.56 17.89 -21.96
N THR A 311 -14.59 18.72 -21.60
CA THR A 311 -14.14 18.92 -20.23
C THR A 311 -15.36 18.99 -19.33
N LYS A 312 -15.55 18.00 -18.47
CA LYS A 312 -16.60 18.06 -17.45
C LYS A 312 -16.20 19.16 -16.49
N PHE A 313 -16.85 20.30 -16.59
CA PHE A 313 -16.72 21.39 -15.63
C PHE A 313 -17.21 20.87 -14.28
N ILE A 314 -16.29 20.72 -13.32
CA ILE A 314 -16.62 20.19 -11.98
C ILE A 314 -17.35 21.26 -11.15
N PHE A 315 -17.31 22.54 -11.55
CA PHE A 315 -18.23 23.59 -11.10
C PHE A 315 -18.45 24.59 -12.23
N ASN A 316 -19.68 24.70 -12.72
CA ASN A 316 -20.15 25.87 -13.48
C ASN A 316 -20.96 26.69 -12.48
N ASP A 317 -20.34 27.65 -11.80
CA ASP A 317 -21.14 28.68 -11.15
C ASP A 317 -21.87 29.44 -12.26
N ASP A 318 -23.20 29.31 -12.28
CA ASP A 318 -24.13 29.79 -13.31
C ASP A 318 -24.20 31.33 -13.41
N LEU A 319 -23.09 31.98 -13.78
CA LEU A 319 -23.07 33.33 -14.35
C LEU A 319 -22.01 33.39 -15.45
N GLY A 320 -22.40 32.95 -16.64
CA GLY A 320 -21.58 32.93 -17.84
C GLY A 320 -20.81 34.22 -18.10
N ARG A 321 -19.50 34.19 -17.82
CA ARG A 321 -18.52 35.05 -18.48
C ARG A 321 -17.86 34.25 -19.60
N ASN A 322 -18.46 34.30 -20.80
CA ASN A 322 -17.58 34.39 -21.96
C ASN A 322 -16.83 35.71 -21.79
N GLY A 323 -15.50 35.67 -21.87
CA GLY A 323 -14.61 36.79 -21.50
C GLY A 323 -15.05 38.15 -22.08
N PRO A 324 -14.57 39.27 -21.50
CA PRO A 324 -14.98 40.61 -21.88
C PRO A 324 -14.97 40.81 -23.41
N ILE A 325 -16.13 41.16 -23.96
CA ILE A 325 -16.31 41.43 -25.39
C ILE A 325 -15.80 42.85 -25.65
N TYR A 326 -14.61 42.96 -26.22
CA TYR A 326 -13.99 44.24 -26.54
C TYR A 326 -14.36 44.69 -27.96
N TYR A 327 -14.63 45.99 -28.13
CA TYR A 327 -14.68 46.61 -29.45
C TYR A 327 -13.37 47.37 -29.69
N ILE A 328 -12.68 47.06 -30.78
CA ILE A 328 -11.43 47.72 -31.17
C ILE A 328 -11.79 48.79 -32.18
N ASN A 329 -11.67 50.05 -31.76
CA ASN A 329 -11.92 51.19 -32.64
C ASN A 329 -10.63 51.48 -33.43
N THR A 330 -10.68 51.28 -34.75
CA THR A 330 -9.55 51.55 -35.64
C THR A 330 -9.91 52.74 -36.51
N ILE A 331 -9.49 53.93 -36.09
CA ILE A 331 -9.55 55.14 -36.92
C ILE A 331 -8.25 55.21 -37.71
N VAL A 332 -8.33 55.38 -39.03
CA VAL A 332 -7.15 55.39 -39.90
C VAL A 332 -6.27 56.59 -39.56
N GLY A 333 -5.12 56.32 -38.92
CA GLY A 333 -4.09 57.32 -38.57
C GLY A 333 -3.80 57.52 -37.07
N GLN A 334 -4.48 56.83 -36.16
CA GLN A 334 -4.20 56.90 -34.71
C GLN A 334 -4.07 55.51 -34.08
N LYS A 335 -3.41 55.41 -32.90
CA LYS A 335 -3.26 54.14 -32.16
C LYS A 335 -4.64 53.60 -31.78
N SER A 336 -4.87 52.32 -32.01
CA SER A 336 -6.15 51.67 -31.73
C SER A 336 -6.45 51.68 -30.22
N GLU A 337 -7.66 52.11 -29.88
CA GLU A 337 -8.16 52.10 -28.50
C GLU A 337 -9.07 50.88 -28.29
N LYS A 338 -8.83 50.19 -27.18
CA LYS A 338 -9.60 49.01 -26.76
C LYS A 338 -10.64 49.47 -25.77
N ILE A 339 -11.92 49.33 -26.13
CA ILE A 339 -13.04 49.79 -25.31
C ILE A 339 -13.73 48.57 -24.71
N ASP A 340 -13.87 48.57 -23.38
CA ASP A 340 -14.43 47.48 -22.56
C ASP A 340 -15.98 47.42 -22.56
N CYS A 341 -16.59 48.12 -23.51
CA CYS A 341 -18.04 48.19 -23.68
C CYS A 341 -18.42 47.62 -25.04
N ASN A 342 -19.46 46.79 -25.09
CA ASN A 342 -20.00 46.27 -26.34
C ASN A 342 -20.79 47.38 -27.07
N ILE A 343 -20.09 48.18 -27.87
CA ILE A 343 -20.65 49.37 -28.57
C ILE A 343 -21.82 49.00 -29.51
N LYS A 344 -21.91 47.74 -29.96
CA LYS A 344 -23.06 47.25 -30.75
C LYS A 344 -24.40 47.33 -29.98
N LEU A 345 -24.36 47.34 -28.65
CA LEU A 345 -25.57 47.48 -27.83
C LEU A 345 -26.05 48.94 -27.75
N LEU A 346 -25.13 49.90 -27.79
CA LEU A 346 -25.45 51.34 -27.78
C LEU A 346 -26.10 51.76 -29.11
N HIS A 347 -25.69 51.13 -30.22
CA HIS A 347 -26.25 51.34 -31.55
C HIS A 347 -26.96 50.08 -32.06
N ALA A 348 -28.11 49.75 -31.47
CA ALA A 348 -28.88 48.56 -31.84
C ALA A 348 -29.45 48.63 -33.28
N LYS A 349 -29.69 49.85 -33.80
CA LYS A 349 -30.04 50.16 -35.20
C LYS A 349 -29.27 51.40 -35.63
N THR A 350 -28.98 51.54 -36.93
CA THR A 350 -28.12 52.61 -37.51
C THR A 350 -28.58 54.05 -37.25
N ASN A 351 -29.74 54.28 -36.65
CA ASN A 351 -30.28 55.62 -36.39
C ASN A 351 -30.92 55.81 -35.00
N GLU A 352 -30.73 54.85 -34.08
CA GLU A 352 -31.21 54.97 -32.70
C GLU A 352 -30.08 54.65 -31.72
N GLU A 353 -29.72 55.64 -30.91
CA GLU A 353 -28.73 55.51 -29.83
C GLU A 353 -29.45 55.27 -28.50
N TYR A 354 -29.04 54.23 -27.77
CA TYR A 354 -29.54 53.95 -26.43
C TYR A 354 -28.51 54.38 -25.39
N SER A 355 -28.94 55.17 -24.40
CA SER A 355 -28.09 55.45 -23.23
C SER A 355 -27.91 54.18 -22.40
N VAL A 356 -26.83 54.12 -21.62
CA VAL A 356 -26.52 52.96 -20.76
C VAL A 356 -27.65 52.69 -19.76
N GLU A 357 -28.30 53.72 -19.21
CA GLU A 357 -29.44 53.55 -18.31
C GLU A 357 -30.67 52.96 -19.02
N GLN A 358 -30.86 53.28 -20.30
CA GLN A 358 -31.96 52.74 -21.10
C GLN A 358 -31.72 51.26 -21.40
N LEU A 359 -30.48 50.87 -21.71
CA LEU A 359 -30.10 49.47 -21.88
C LEU A 359 -30.26 48.67 -20.58
N LEU A 360 -29.91 49.28 -19.44
CA LEU A 360 -30.13 48.66 -18.13
C LEU A 360 -31.63 48.47 -17.84
N ALA A 361 -32.45 49.49 -18.13
CA ALA A 361 -33.90 49.40 -17.99
C ALA A 361 -34.54 48.38 -18.95
N LEU A 362 -34.00 48.24 -20.17
CA LEU A 362 -34.37 47.19 -21.13
C LEU A 362 -34.02 45.80 -20.60
N SER A 363 -32.82 45.58 -20.05
CA SER A 363 -32.41 44.29 -19.50
C SER A 363 -33.28 43.80 -18.34
N ARG A 364 -33.86 44.76 -17.59
CA ARG A 364 -34.79 44.50 -16.48
C ARG A 364 -36.26 44.47 -16.94
N ASN A 365 -36.53 44.56 -18.24
CA ASN A 365 -37.87 44.62 -18.84
C ASN A 365 -38.76 45.76 -18.31
N VAL A 366 -38.16 46.86 -17.85
CA VAL A 366 -38.89 48.03 -17.29
C VAL A 366 -39.03 49.15 -18.33
N TYR A 367 -38.25 49.12 -19.40
CA TYR A 367 -38.26 50.18 -20.42
C TYR A 367 -39.48 50.09 -21.34
N LYS A 368 -40.34 51.13 -21.33
CA LYS A 368 -41.49 51.28 -22.23
C LYS A 368 -41.32 52.55 -23.07
N LYS A 369 -40.97 52.39 -24.36
CA LYS A 369 -40.87 53.54 -25.29
C LYS A 369 -42.29 54.01 -25.61
N SER A 370 -42.69 55.15 -25.06
CA SER A 370 -43.96 55.80 -25.40
C SER A 370 -43.90 56.24 -26.87
N LEU A 371 -44.59 55.52 -27.77
CA LEU A 371 -44.83 55.97 -29.14
C LEU A 371 -45.68 57.25 -29.09
N LYS A 372 -45.05 58.42 -29.13
CA LYS A 372 -45.77 59.67 -29.43
C LYS A 372 -46.26 59.56 -30.88
N ARG A 373 -47.59 59.47 -31.04
CA ARG A 373 -48.28 59.71 -32.32
C ARG A 373 -47.85 61.09 -32.83
N SER A 374 -47.28 61.12 -34.02
CA SER A 374 -47.06 62.33 -34.79
C SER A 374 -48.41 62.97 -35.11
N ASN A 375 -48.71 64.09 -34.49
CA ASN A 375 -49.67 65.06 -35.03
C ASN A 375 -48.91 66.35 -35.31
N GLU A 376 -49.01 66.78 -36.57
CA GLU A 376 -48.58 68.07 -37.08
C GLU A 376 -49.18 69.23 -36.31
N SER A 377 -48.44 70.33 -36.35
CA SER A 377 -48.82 71.75 -36.34
C SER A 377 -48.10 72.60 -35.30
N ASP A 378 -47.65 73.75 -35.82
CA ASP A 378 -47.20 74.97 -35.16
C ASP A 378 -45.71 75.32 -35.25
N LEU A 379 -45.47 76.07 -36.33
CA LEU A 379 -44.42 77.05 -36.56
C LEU A 379 -44.23 78.00 -35.37
N ALA A 380 -42.99 78.31 -35.02
CA ALA A 380 -42.46 79.69 -35.06
C ALA A 380 -40.96 79.72 -34.65
N PRO A 381 -40.14 80.60 -35.26
CA PRO A 381 -38.71 80.70 -35.00
C PRO A 381 -38.41 81.72 -33.89
N ILE A 382 -37.42 81.43 -33.03
CA ILE A 382 -36.85 82.44 -32.12
C ILE A 382 -35.43 82.78 -32.59
N LYS A 383 -35.27 84.07 -32.92
CA LYS A 383 -34.06 84.72 -33.42
C LYS A 383 -33.02 84.95 -32.31
N ARG A 384 -31.75 84.77 -32.73
CA ARG A 384 -30.54 85.59 -32.49
C ARG A 384 -30.17 86.02 -31.05
N SER A 385 -28.91 85.77 -30.70
CA SER A 385 -27.92 86.86 -30.67
C SER A 385 -26.50 86.33 -30.86
N ARG A 386 -25.79 86.93 -31.83
CA ARG A 386 -24.33 86.85 -31.97
C ARG A 386 -23.72 87.85 -30.99
N ILE A 387 -22.64 87.47 -30.33
CA ILE A 387 -21.62 88.41 -29.85
C ILE A 387 -20.29 87.90 -30.40
N ASN A 388 -19.67 88.76 -31.21
CA ASN A 388 -18.42 88.56 -31.93
C ASN A 388 -17.23 89.09 -31.12
N HIS A 389 -16.05 88.75 -31.65
CA HIS A 389 -14.73 89.40 -31.59
C HIS A 389 -13.80 88.84 -30.52
N ILE A 390 -12.55 88.48 -30.86
CA ILE A 390 -11.67 89.00 -31.92
C ILE A 390 -11.16 87.90 -32.85
#